data_AF-A0A0K1EBI0-F1
#
_entry.id   AF-A0A0K1EBI0-F1
#
_cell.length_a   1.000
_cell.length_b   1.000
_cell.length_c   1.000
_cell.angle_alpha   90.00
_cell.angle_beta   90.00
_cell.angle_gamma   90.00
#
_symmetry.space_group_name_H-M   'P 1'
#
loop_
_entity.id
_entity.type
_entity.pdbx_description
1 polymer ?
#
loop_
_entity_poly.entity_id
_entity_poly.type
_entity_poly.pdbx_seq_one_letter_code
_entity_poly.pdbx_strand_id
1 'polypeptide(L)'
;MSAAPLLLELLRTTNDVTVRNAAALALGDLKHPPAFDVLVDLLKDERTHSSRGTLLYAIGAFDCSSILSTLVNFVIDGNFEVSRQAFSLIGGIETEVNERTWDACTSRVRNTLVVAADERRPLLREVLALFEQEEE
;
A
#
# COMPACT_ATOMS: atom_id res chain seq x y z
N MET A 1 3.51 -28.31 12.56
CA MET A 1 2.26 -27.63 12.18
C MET A 1 2.62 -26.20 11.83
N SER A 2 2.30 -25.73 10.62
CA SER A 2 2.54 -24.31 10.28
C SER A 2 1.45 -23.45 10.93
N ALA A 3 1.83 -22.34 11.56
CA ALA A 3 0.89 -21.38 12.14
C ALA A 3 0.21 -20.51 11.07
N ALA A 4 0.71 -20.51 9.83
CA ALA A 4 0.25 -19.61 8.77
C ALA A 4 -1.26 -19.71 8.46
N PRO A 5 -1.89 -20.89 8.37
CA PRO A 5 -3.34 -20.97 8.12
C PRO A 5 -4.18 -20.34 9.23
N LEU A 6 -3.78 -20.54 10.49
CA LEU A 6 -4.47 -19.95 11.65
C LEU A 6 -4.28 -18.42 11.68
N LEU A 7 -3.07 -17.94 11.40
CA LEU A 7 -2.81 -16.50 11.29
C LEU A 7 -3.61 -15.86 10.16
N LEU A 8 -3.76 -16.56 9.03
CA LEU A 8 -4.56 -16.08 7.89
C LEU A 8 -6.05 -15.98 8.24
N GLU A 9 -6.58 -16.97 8.95
CA GLU A 9 -7.95 -16.94 9.46
C GLU A 9 -8.16 -15.79 10.45
N LEU A 10 -7.23 -15.61 11.40
CA LEU A 10 -7.26 -14.51 12.35
C LEU A 10 -7.21 -13.15 11.65
N LEU A 11 -6.31 -12.97 10.67
CA LEU A 11 -6.17 -11.74 9.90
C LEU A 11 -7.51 -11.36 9.23
N ARG A 12 -8.25 -12.33 8.68
CA ARG A 12 -9.56 -12.11 8.03
C ARG A 12 -10.68 -11.78 9.00
N THR A 13 -10.72 -12.47 10.15
CA THR A 13 -11.93 -12.55 10.98
C THR A 13 -11.90 -11.69 12.22
N THR A 14 -10.72 -11.32 12.72
CA THR A 14 -10.62 -10.57 13.98
C THR A 14 -11.07 -9.12 13.83
N ASN A 15 -11.81 -8.63 14.84
CA ASN A 15 -12.12 -7.20 14.98
C ASN A 15 -11.11 -6.47 15.88
N ASP A 16 -10.24 -7.20 16.57
CA ASP A 16 -9.20 -6.61 17.41
C ASP A 16 -8.02 -6.10 16.55
N VAL A 17 -7.74 -4.81 16.64
CA VAL A 17 -6.69 -4.15 15.85
C VAL A 17 -5.30 -4.71 16.19
N THR A 18 -5.03 -4.99 17.47
CA THR A 18 -3.75 -5.51 17.94
C THR A 18 -3.52 -6.92 17.39
N VAL A 19 -4.54 -7.78 17.47
CA VAL A 19 -4.48 -9.14 16.94
C VAL A 19 -4.31 -9.12 15.42
N ARG A 20 -5.05 -8.26 14.72
CA ARG A 20 -4.95 -8.11 13.25
C ARG A 20 -3.56 -7.69 12.83
N ASN A 21 -2.99 -6.70 13.50
CA ASN A 21 -1.66 -6.18 13.22
C ASN A 21 -0.58 -7.24 13.47
N ALA A 22 -0.66 -7.96 14.59
CA ALA A 22 0.28 -9.05 14.89
C ALA A 22 0.21 -10.17 13.83
N ALA A 23 -1.01 -10.55 13.41
CA ALA A 23 -1.19 -11.55 12.36
C ALA A 23 -0.64 -11.08 11.00
N ALA A 24 -0.89 -9.82 10.63
CA ALA A 24 -0.38 -9.21 9.40
C ALA A 24 1.16 -9.22 9.37
N LEU A 25 1.80 -8.73 10.43
CA LEU A 25 3.26 -8.71 10.55
C LEU A 25 3.86 -10.11 10.47
N ALA A 26 3.33 -11.06 11.25
CA ALA A 26 3.82 -12.43 11.23
C ALA A 26 3.68 -13.09 9.85
N LEU A 27 2.57 -12.85 9.14
CA LEU A 27 2.37 -13.37 7.78
C LEU A 27 3.30 -12.72 6.75
N GLY A 28 3.59 -11.42 6.90
CA GLY A 28 4.58 -10.71 6.10
C GLY A 28 6.00 -11.25 6.33
N ASP A 29 6.40 -11.43 7.59
CA ASP A 29 7.70 -12.01 7.94
C ASP A 29 7.86 -13.44 7.40
N LEU A 30 6.78 -14.22 7.43
CA LEU A 30 6.72 -15.56 6.83
C LEU A 30 6.64 -15.54 5.29
N LYS A 31 6.44 -14.36 4.67
CA LYS A 31 6.15 -14.17 3.25
C LYS A 31 5.07 -15.14 2.75
N HIS A 32 4.03 -15.36 3.56
CA HIS A 32 2.98 -16.33 3.25
C HIS A 32 2.13 -15.85 2.07
N PRO A 33 2.22 -16.43 0.87
CA PRO A 33 1.64 -15.82 -0.33
C PRO A 33 0.13 -15.53 -0.26
N PRO A 34 -0.71 -16.41 0.33
CA PRO A 34 -2.14 -16.13 0.51
C PRO A 34 -2.46 -14.89 1.36
N ALA A 35 -1.50 -14.39 2.16
CA ALA A 35 -1.71 -13.20 2.96
C ALA A 35 -1.79 -11.93 2.12
N PHE A 36 -1.17 -11.90 0.93
CA PHE A 36 -1.17 -10.72 0.07
C PHE A 36 -2.60 -10.26 -0.25
N ASP A 37 -3.44 -11.15 -0.80
CA ASP A 37 -4.82 -10.83 -1.15
C ASP A 37 -5.63 -10.37 0.07
N VAL A 38 -5.40 -10.99 1.23
CA VAL A 38 -6.07 -10.59 2.48
C VAL A 38 -5.67 -9.20 2.92
N LEU A 39 -4.38 -8.88 2.86
CA LEU A 39 -3.88 -7.56 3.19
C LEU A 39 -4.45 -6.51 2.23
N VAL A 40 -4.52 -6.81 0.93
CA VAL A 40 -5.13 -5.92 -0.08
C VAL A 40 -6.61 -5.66 0.22
N ASP A 41 -7.38 -6.70 0.55
CA ASP A 41 -8.78 -6.58 0.92
C ASP A 41 -8.95 -5.72 2.19
N LEU A 42 -8.14 -6.00 3.22
CA LEU A 42 -8.17 -5.26 4.47
C LEU A 42 -7.75 -3.80 4.29
N LEU A 43 -6.82 -3.48 3.39
CA LEU A 43 -6.45 -2.10 3.09
C LEU A 43 -7.62 -1.29 2.52
N LYS A 44 -8.56 -1.94 1.84
CA LYS A 44 -9.77 -1.31 1.27
C LYS A 44 -10.97 -1.34 2.21
N ASP A 45 -10.89 -2.09 3.31
CA ASP A 45 -11.94 -2.22 4.30
C ASP A 45 -12.04 -0.95 5.17
N GLU A 46 -13.26 -0.52 5.48
CA GLU A 46 -13.52 0.63 6.36
C GLU A 46 -13.15 0.34 7.82
N ARG A 47 -13.24 -0.92 8.26
CA ARG A 47 -12.86 -1.35 9.62
C ARG A 47 -11.38 -1.11 9.92
N THR A 48 -10.57 -0.93 8.90
CA THR A 48 -9.12 -0.70 9.04
C THR A 48 -8.74 0.75 8.80
N HIS A 49 -9.68 1.67 8.54
CA HIS A 49 -9.37 3.04 8.13
C HIS A 49 -8.34 3.72 9.06
N SER A 50 -8.46 3.57 10.38
CA SER A 50 -7.54 4.13 11.37
C SER A 50 -6.29 3.30 11.66
N SER A 51 -6.14 2.13 11.01
CA SER A 51 -5.07 1.15 11.27
C SER A 51 -4.42 0.60 9.98
N ARG A 52 -4.41 1.37 8.89
CA ARG A 52 -3.83 0.92 7.59
C ARG A 52 -2.30 0.91 7.57
N GLY A 53 -1.63 1.71 8.42
CA GLY A 53 -0.17 1.83 8.45
C GLY A 53 0.55 0.49 8.64
N THR A 54 0.17 -0.29 9.65
CA THR A 54 0.76 -1.62 9.89
C THR A 54 0.46 -2.61 8.77
N LEU A 55 -0.72 -2.54 8.14
CA LEU A 55 -1.06 -3.40 7.00
C LEU A 55 -0.19 -3.06 5.78
N LEU A 56 0.04 -1.78 5.52
CA LEU A 56 0.96 -1.33 4.47
C LEU A 56 2.42 -1.69 4.78
N TYR A 57 2.82 -1.67 6.05
CA TYR A 57 4.14 -2.16 6.43
C TYR A 57 4.28 -3.66 6.15
N ALA A 58 3.30 -4.47 6.58
CA ALA A 58 3.32 -5.91 6.39
C ALA A 58 3.26 -6.32 4.91
N ILE A 59 2.47 -5.62 4.08
CA ILE A 59 2.34 -5.95 2.66
C ILE A 59 3.63 -5.64 1.86
N GLY A 60 4.54 -4.82 2.40
CA GLY A 60 5.84 -4.54 1.78
C GLY A 60 6.78 -5.73 1.69
N ALA A 61 6.45 -6.86 2.33
CA ALA A 61 7.15 -8.12 2.14
C ALA A 61 6.82 -8.83 0.81
N PHE A 62 5.84 -8.33 0.05
CA PHE A 62 5.33 -8.90 -1.19
C PHE A 62 5.50 -7.92 -2.37
N ASP A 63 5.40 -8.44 -3.60
CA ASP A 63 5.35 -7.60 -4.80
C ASP A 63 4.04 -6.81 -4.85
N CYS A 64 4.16 -5.49 -4.81
CA CYS A 64 3.04 -4.55 -4.81
C CYS A 64 2.74 -3.96 -6.21
N SER A 65 3.40 -4.43 -7.27
CA SER A 65 3.19 -3.99 -8.65
C SER A 65 1.70 -4.00 -9.05
N SER A 66 1.00 -5.08 -8.70
CA SER A 66 -0.43 -5.28 -8.99
C SER A 66 -1.37 -4.31 -8.28
N ILE A 67 -0.90 -3.60 -7.25
CA ILE A 67 -1.70 -2.67 -6.44
C ILE A 67 -1.25 -1.22 -6.55
N LEU A 68 -0.40 -0.87 -7.52
CA LEU A 68 0.12 0.49 -7.73
C LEU A 68 -0.98 1.57 -7.65
N SER A 69 -2.09 1.38 -8.37
CA SER A 69 -3.22 2.31 -8.35
C SER A 69 -3.83 2.51 -6.95
N THR A 70 -3.82 1.48 -6.11
CA THR A 70 -4.31 1.57 -4.72
C THR A 70 -3.32 2.35 -3.86
N LEU A 71 -2.02 2.09 -4.01
CA LEU A 71 -0.97 2.83 -3.30
C LEU A 71 -0.98 4.33 -3.64
N VAL A 72 -1.16 4.68 -4.91
CA VAL A 72 -1.29 6.07 -5.35
C VAL A 72 -2.46 6.78 -4.66
N ASN A 73 -3.61 6.11 -4.52
CA ASN A 73 -4.75 6.66 -3.79
C ASN A 73 -4.40 6.89 -2.30
N PHE A 74 -3.66 5.97 -1.68
CA PHE A 74 -3.18 6.17 -0.30
C PHE A 74 -2.16 7.31 -0.16
N VAL A 75 -1.35 7.58 -1.17
CA VAL A 75 -0.48 8.76 -1.17
C VAL A 75 -1.29 10.06 -1.21
N ILE A 76 -2.36 10.07 -2.01
CA ILE A 76 -3.23 11.24 -2.22
C ILE A 76 -4.08 11.53 -0.98
N ASP A 77 -4.83 10.54 -0.50
CA ASP A 77 -5.89 10.73 0.51
C ASP A 77 -5.51 10.22 1.90
N GLY A 78 -4.41 9.48 2.03
CA GLY A 78 -3.99 8.88 3.30
C GLY A 78 -3.52 9.93 4.31
N ASN A 79 -3.66 9.60 5.60
CA ASN A 79 -3.00 10.36 6.67
C ASN A 79 -1.46 10.32 6.50
N PHE A 80 -0.72 11.04 7.36
CA PHE A 80 0.73 11.14 7.25
C PHE A 80 1.43 9.77 7.17
N GLU A 81 1.09 8.84 8.06
CA GLU A 81 1.67 7.50 8.10
C GLU A 81 1.32 6.69 6.83
N VAL A 82 0.04 6.61 6.49
CA VAL A 82 -0.48 5.83 5.35
C VAL A 82 0.14 6.30 4.04
N SER A 83 0.18 7.62 3.83
CA SER A 83 0.70 8.18 2.59
C SER A 83 2.21 8.02 2.44
N ARG A 84 2.98 8.14 3.53
CA ARG A 84 4.43 7.90 3.50
C ARG A 84 4.77 6.43 3.29
N GLN A 85 4.03 5.52 3.93
CA GLN A 85 4.25 4.09 3.72
C GLN A 85 3.87 3.68 2.29
N ALA A 86 2.76 4.19 1.76
CA ALA A 86 2.35 3.92 0.38
C ALA A 86 3.39 4.45 -0.63
N PHE A 87 3.95 5.64 -0.42
CA PHE A 87 5.04 6.15 -1.25
C PHE A 87 6.29 5.26 -1.20
N SER A 88 6.69 4.81 0.00
CA SER A 88 7.81 3.87 0.15
C SER A 88 7.58 2.55 -0.59
N LEU A 89 6.34 2.04 -0.60
CA LEU A 89 5.99 0.83 -1.34
C LEU A 89 6.07 1.04 -2.84
N ILE A 90 5.61 2.20 -3.35
CA ILE A 90 5.70 2.54 -4.77
C ILE A 90 7.17 2.51 -5.23
N GLY A 91 8.08 3.12 -4.47
CA GLY A 91 9.50 3.12 -4.80
C GLY A 91 10.24 1.80 -4.58
N GLY A 92 9.58 0.81 -3.98
CA GLY A 92 10.10 -0.56 -3.86
C GLY A 92 9.54 -1.53 -4.90
N ILE A 93 8.71 -1.07 -5.85
CA ILE A 93 8.22 -1.91 -6.94
C ILE A 93 9.36 -2.08 -7.95
N GLU A 94 9.94 -3.28 -7.98
CA GLU A 94 10.96 -3.66 -8.97
C GLU A 94 10.37 -4.40 -10.18
N THR A 95 9.12 -4.84 -10.08
CA THR A 95 8.43 -5.58 -11.15
C THR A 95 7.78 -4.61 -12.13
N GLU A 96 7.97 -4.86 -13.42
CA GLU A 96 7.40 -4.05 -14.50
C GLU A 96 5.88 -3.91 -14.36
N VAL A 97 5.41 -2.67 -14.30
CA VAL A 97 3.99 -2.34 -14.31
C VAL A 97 3.58 -1.95 -15.73
N ASN A 98 2.40 -2.39 -16.17
CA ASN A 98 1.93 -2.04 -17.52
C ASN A 98 1.85 -0.50 -17.70
N GLU A 99 2.32 -0.04 -18.86
CA GLU A 99 2.39 1.38 -19.25
C GLU A 99 1.07 2.12 -19.02
N ARG A 100 -0.06 1.51 -19.39
CA ARG A 100 -1.39 2.11 -19.20
C ARG A 100 -1.70 2.41 -17.73
N THR A 101 -1.31 1.52 -16.82
CA THR A 101 -1.53 1.69 -15.37
C THR A 101 -0.59 2.75 -14.82
N TRP A 102 0.66 2.76 -15.30
CA TRP A 102 1.64 3.78 -14.97
C TRP A 102 1.15 5.17 -15.37
N ASP A 103 0.81 5.38 -16.64
CA ASP A 103 0.27 6.63 -17.18
C ASP A 103 -0.98 7.13 -16.44
N ALA A 104 -1.88 6.20 -16.11
CA ALA A 104 -3.09 6.51 -15.37
C ALA A 104 -2.76 7.01 -13.95
N CYS A 105 -1.77 6.40 -13.31
CA CYS A 105 -1.27 6.81 -11.99
C CYS A 105 -0.57 8.17 -12.05
N THR A 106 0.34 8.37 -13.01
CA THR A 106 1.04 9.64 -13.24
C THR A 106 0.05 10.78 -13.49
N SER A 107 -0.92 10.54 -14.38
CA SER A 107 -1.98 11.51 -14.68
C SER A 107 -2.82 11.85 -13.45
N ARG A 108 -3.15 10.84 -12.61
CA ARG A 108 -3.90 11.05 -11.37
C ARG A 108 -3.13 11.94 -10.41
N VAL A 109 -1.85 11.64 -10.15
CA VAL A 109 -1.01 12.42 -9.23
C VAL A 109 -0.85 13.86 -9.75
N ARG A 110 -0.63 14.04 -11.05
CA ARG A 110 -0.51 15.36 -11.69
C ARG A 110 -1.80 16.18 -11.54
N ASN A 111 -2.95 15.58 -11.80
CA ASN A 111 -4.25 16.24 -11.66
C ASN A 111 -4.53 16.63 -10.20
N THR A 112 -4.24 15.74 -9.25
CA THR A 112 -4.41 16.02 -7.82
C THR A 112 -3.47 17.15 -7.38
N LEU A 113 -2.22 17.20 -7.84
CA LEU A 113 -1.24 18.22 -7.46
C LEU A 113 -1.72 19.65 -7.73
N VAL A 114 -2.52 19.85 -8.79
CA VAL A 114 -3.09 21.16 -9.16
C VAL A 114 -3.99 21.71 -8.05
N VAL A 115 -4.78 20.84 -7.41
CA VAL A 115 -5.81 21.22 -6.42
C VAL A 115 -5.44 20.86 -4.98
N ALA A 116 -4.34 20.15 -4.76
CA ALA A 116 -3.92 19.69 -3.44
C ALA A 116 -3.53 20.85 -2.51
N ALA A 117 -3.82 20.67 -1.21
CA ALA A 117 -3.34 21.55 -0.15
C ALA A 117 -1.79 21.59 -0.11
N ASP A 118 -1.23 22.72 0.32
CA ASP A 118 0.22 22.95 0.31
C ASP A 118 1.01 21.92 1.12
N GLU A 119 0.41 21.34 2.17
CA GLU A 119 1.02 20.26 2.95
C GLU A 119 1.18 18.94 2.17
N ARG A 120 0.30 18.67 1.21
CA ARG A 120 0.29 17.42 0.43
C ARG A 120 1.18 17.50 -0.80
N ARG A 121 1.33 18.70 -1.36
CA ARG A 121 2.06 18.97 -2.61
C ARG A 121 3.51 18.45 -2.63
N PRO A 122 4.32 18.54 -1.55
CA PRO A 122 5.67 17.99 -1.55
C PRO A 122 5.69 16.50 -1.86
N LEU A 123 4.84 15.71 -1.20
CA LEU A 123 4.77 14.26 -1.41
C LEU A 123 4.30 13.91 -2.83
N LEU A 124 3.32 14.63 -3.37
CA LEU A 124 2.86 14.40 -4.74
C LEU A 124 3.95 14.70 -5.78
N ARG A 125 4.82 15.69 -5.53
CA ARG A 125 5.97 15.96 -6.39
C ARG A 125 7.03 14.87 -6.30
N GLU A 126 7.27 14.33 -5.10
CA GLU A 126 8.18 13.18 -4.91
C GLU A 126 7.69 11.96 -5.71
N VAL A 127 6.38 11.68 -5.71
CA VAL A 127 5.80 10.59 -6.52
C VAL A 127 5.99 10.83 -8.03
N LEU A 128 5.76 12.05 -8.51
CA LEU A 128 5.95 12.36 -9.93
C LEU A 128 7.42 12.22 -10.34
N ALA A 129 8.35 12.71 -9.52
CA ALA A 129 9.77 12.58 -9.77
C ALA A 129 10.20 11.11 -9.82
N LEU A 130 9.60 10.25 -9.00
CA LEU A 130 9.82 8.81 -9.06
C LEU A 130 9.32 8.21 -10.37
N PHE A 131 8.12 8.59 -10.82
CA PHE A 131 7.58 8.09 -12.08
C PHE A 131 8.33 8.56 -13.33
N GLU A 132 8.93 9.75 -13.26
CA GLU A 132 9.71 10.34 -14.35
C GLU A 132 11.15 9.78 -14.43
N GLN A 133 11.68 9.18 -13.35
CA GLN A 133 13.02 8.57 -13.33
C GLN A 133 13.10 7.20 -14.02
N GLU A 134 11.97 6.51 -14.21
CA GLU A 134 11.93 5.20 -14.88
C GLU A 134 11.79 5.29 -16.41
N GLU A 135 11.70 6.50 -16.97
CA GLU A 135 11.61 6.73 -18.43
C GLU A 135 13.01 6.82 -19.12
N GLU A 136 14.12 6.74 -18.38
CA GLU A 136 15.52 6.77 -18.91
C GLU A 136 16.15 5.37 -19.05
#